data_AF-A0A6H0A3K6-F1
#
_entry.id   AF-A0A6H0A3K6-F1
#
_cell.length_a   1.000
_cell.length_b   1.000
_cell.length_c   1.000
_cell.angle_alpha   90.00
_cell.angle_beta   90.00
_cell.angle_gamma   90.00
#
_symmetry.space_group_name_H-M   'P 1'
#
loop_
_entity.id
_entity.type
_entity.pdbx_description
1 polymer ?
#
loop_
_entity_poly.entity_id
_entity_poly.type
_entity_poly.pdbx_seq_one_letter_code
_entity_poly.pdbx_strand_id
1 'polypeptide(L)'
;METKDQRLEMRVKQQTLDSMDEIIASINTPYKLSRSDLGRTFIEQGIERHYGRGPKEDGLFPLAARLNIFFQLCQLQRTECEKENRSVPPIGPAYVMESGFNNRTVANTVTAEALVRRVYLQRMAWFFELDAMHLKSIHDTLGQELILSLMNPQPSQEVCNTLESVMALRNMFTNIGMVIAAAEKKVNDWNDQRTRDALVRIQGYANDNELPLTFQGYPATEDFKLHIEMWSLLNWIGNGDGSQHISDYRLRHDEDLTDKYAVMLEVYQNIRSSLQFDLNGLEQMVKSRQFYIL
;
A
#
# COMPACT_ATOMS: atom_id res chain seq x y z
N MET A 1 2.55 -36.98 8.96
CA MET A 1 3.47 -37.71 9.86
C MET A 1 3.30 -37.08 11.22
N GLU A 2 2.82 -37.81 12.24
CA GLU A 2 2.71 -37.27 13.60
C GLU A 2 4.12 -36.98 14.14
N THR A 3 4.43 -35.71 14.35
CA THR A 3 5.64 -35.28 15.07
C THR A 3 5.49 -35.69 16.54
N LYS A 4 6.08 -36.83 16.90
CA LYS A 4 6.23 -37.23 18.31
C LYS A 4 7.31 -36.37 18.96
N ASP A 5 6.95 -35.62 20.00
CA ASP A 5 7.92 -34.92 20.83
C ASP A 5 8.85 -35.93 21.51
N GLN A 6 10.16 -35.80 21.23
CA GLN A 6 11.19 -36.63 21.85
C GLN A 6 11.83 -35.88 23.00
N ARG A 7 11.98 -36.54 24.15
CA ARG A 7 12.65 -35.97 25.32
C ARG A 7 14.16 -36.16 25.20
N LEU A 8 14.89 -35.05 25.27
CA LEU A 8 16.35 -35.01 25.29
C LEU A 8 16.84 -34.58 26.68
N GLU A 9 17.82 -35.29 27.23
CA GLU A 9 18.50 -34.89 28.47
C GLU A 9 19.92 -34.44 28.15
N MET A 10 20.26 -33.20 28.51
CA MET A 10 21.54 -32.58 28.20
C MET A 10 22.25 -32.08 29.45
N ARG A 11 23.58 -32.22 29.47
CA ARG A 11 24.43 -31.61 30.50
C ARG A 11 24.99 -30.30 29.97
N VAL A 12 24.76 -29.21 30.70
CA VAL A 12 25.24 -27.86 30.38
C VAL A 12 26.05 -27.31 31.54
N LYS A 13 26.97 -26.38 31.25
CA LYS A 13 27.74 -25.68 32.28
C LYS A 13 26.80 -24.79 33.10
N GLN A 14 27.09 -24.63 34.40
CA GLN A 14 26.29 -23.79 35.29
C GLN A 14 26.16 -22.35 34.76
N GLN A 15 27.28 -21.76 34.31
CA GLN A 15 27.30 -20.43 33.71
C GLN A 15 26.30 -20.28 32.54
N THR A 16 26.10 -21.33 31.74
CA THR A 16 25.14 -21.32 30.63
C THR A 16 23.70 -21.32 31.13
N LEU A 17 23.40 -22.04 32.21
CA LEU A 17 22.08 -22.00 32.85
C LEU A 17 21.80 -20.62 33.43
N ASP A 18 22.79 -20.03 34.09
CA ASP A 18 22.66 -18.71 34.70
C ASP A 18 22.37 -17.65 33.61
N SER A 19 23.08 -17.69 32.47
CA SER A 19 22.79 -16.82 31.33
C SER A 19 21.40 -17.06 30.71
N MET A 20 20.93 -18.31 30.67
CA MET A 20 19.56 -18.58 30.21
C MET A 20 18.51 -17.97 31.14
N ASP A 21 18.74 -18.01 32.44
CA ASP A 21 17.85 -17.40 33.43
C ASP A 21 17.86 -15.87 33.35
N GLU A 22 19.03 -15.26 33.13
CA GLU A 22 19.15 -13.82 32.89
C GLU A 22 18.34 -13.38 31.67
N ILE A 23 18.42 -14.13 30.56
CA ILE A 23 17.61 -13.88 29.35
C ILE A 23 16.12 -13.98 29.69
N ILE A 24 15.67 -15.03 30.37
CA ILE A 24 14.26 -15.18 30.79
C ILE A 24 13.83 -14.03 31.70
N ALA A 25 14.68 -13.60 32.62
CA ALA A 25 14.40 -12.52 33.55
C ALA A 25 14.34 -11.14 32.87
N SER A 26 15.11 -10.93 31.80
CA SER A 26 15.14 -9.70 31.01
C SER A 26 13.86 -9.46 30.19
N ILE A 27 13.07 -10.51 29.95
CA ILE A 27 11.84 -10.43 29.17
C ILE A 27 10.69 -10.02 30.09
N ASN A 28 10.22 -8.78 29.92
CA ASN A 28 9.18 -8.20 30.75
C ASN A 28 7.77 -8.53 30.22
N THR A 29 7.40 -9.80 30.29
CA THR A 29 6.09 -10.32 29.86
C THR A 29 5.39 -11.07 31.00
N PRO A 30 4.04 -11.03 31.06
CA PRO A 30 3.28 -11.80 32.05
C PRO A 30 3.41 -13.32 31.88
N TYR A 31 3.88 -13.77 30.71
CA TYR A 31 4.24 -15.16 30.43
C TYR A 31 5.77 -15.29 30.35
N LYS A 32 6.39 -15.88 31.38
CA LYS A 32 7.82 -16.19 31.35
C LYS A 32 8.06 -17.50 30.59
N LEU A 33 8.97 -17.46 29.63
CA LEU A 33 9.46 -18.65 28.93
C LEU A 33 10.12 -19.61 29.91
N SER A 34 9.91 -20.92 29.74
CA SER A 34 10.68 -21.91 30.50
C SER A 34 12.08 -22.07 29.90
N ARG A 35 13.04 -22.59 30.70
CA ARG A 35 14.37 -22.97 30.19
C ARG A 35 14.27 -23.97 29.03
N SER A 36 13.25 -24.84 29.03
CA SER A 36 13.01 -25.80 27.96
C SER A 36 12.57 -25.11 26.67
N ASP A 37 11.74 -24.08 26.76
CA ASP A 37 11.28 -23.31 25.59
C ASP A 37 12.43 -22.52 24.98
N LEU A 38 13.22 -21.87 25.83
CA LEU A 38 14.42 -21.14 25.41
C LEU A 38 15.44 -22.10 24.78
N GLY A 39 15.70 -23.24 25.43
CA GLY A 39 16.62 -24.28 24.94
C GLY A 39 16.21 -24.85 23.59
N ARG A 40 14.92 -25.18 23.42
CA ARG A 40 14.37 -25.65 22.14
C ARG A 40 14.56 -24.62 21.03
N THR A 41 14.32 -23.34 21.32
CA THR A 41 14.51 -22.25 20.34
C THR A 41 15.97 -22.17 19.88
N PHE A 42 16.94 -22.25 20.80
CA PHE A 42 18.35 -22.24 20.43
C PHE A 42 18.80 -23.49 19.69
N ILE A 43 18.26 -24.67 20.03
CA ILE A 43 18.55 -25.93 19.32
C ILE A 43 18.03 -25.85 17.89
N GLU A 44 16.78 -25.40 17.69
CA GLU A 44 16.19 -25.22 16.36
C GLU A 44 17.03 -24.24 15.51
N GLN A 45 17.38 -23.08 16.08
CA GLN A 45 18.26 -22.12 15.39
C GLN A 45 19.65 -22.70 15.06
N GLY A 46 20.22 -23.49 15.97
CA GLY A 46 21.51 -24.15 15.77
C GLY A 46 21.47 -25.18 14.65
N ILE A 47 20.39 -25.98 14.58
CA ILE A 47 20.16 -26.96 13.50
C ILE A 47 20.03 -26.24 12.15
N GLU A 48 19.21 -25.20 12.08
CA GLU A 48 19.03 -24.41 10.85
C GLU A 48 20.35 -23.76 10.38
N ARG A 49 21.14 -23.21 11.30
CA ARG A 49 22.48 -22.67 10.99
C ARG A 49 23.44 -23.75 10.48
N HIS A 50 23.44 -24.94 11.08
CA HIS A 50 24.32 -26.05 10.69
C HIS A 50 24.05 -26.51 9.25
N TYR A 51 22.78 -26.51 8.81
CA TYR A 51 22.40 -26.86 7.44
C TYR A 51 22.50 -25.69 6.45
N GLY A 52 23.00 -24.52 6.86
CA GLY A 52 23.05 -23.32 6.02
C GLY A 52 21.66 -22.81 5.61
N ARG A 53 20.62 -23.24 6.32
CA ARG A 53 19.21 -22.85 6.13
C ARG A 53 18.79 -21.72 7.08
N GLY A 54 19.63 -21.44 8.07
CA GLY A 54 19.52 -20.26 8.94
C GLY A 54 20.07 -19.01 8.26
N PRO A 55 19.54 -17.82 8.61
CA PRO A 55 19.95 -16.56 8.02
C PRO A 55 21.44 -16.32 8.30
N LYS A 56 22.20 -16.03 7.23
CA LYS A 56 23.46 -15.27 7.35
C LYS A 56 23.11 -13.96 8.04
N GLU A 57 23.90 -13.57 9.03
CA GLU A 57 23.66 -12.43 9.91
C GLU A 57 23.20 -11.17 9.15
N ASP A 58 21.90 -10.91 9.23
CA ASP A 58 21.31 -9.62 9.56
C ASP A 58 20.16 -9.95 10.51
N GLY A 59 20.20 -9.41 11.73
CA GLY A 59 19.42 -9.82 12.90
C GLY A 59 17.92 -9.53 12.83
N LEU A 60 17.24 -9.84 11.73
CA LEU A 60 15.82 -9.66 11.56
C LEU A 60 15.08 -10.99 11.68
N PHE A 61 14.07 -11.04 12.55
CA PHE A 61 13.16 -12.16 12.64
C PHE A 61 12.53 -12.47 11.25
N PRO A 62 12.28 -13.74 10.90
CA PRO A 62 11.55 -14.09 9.68
C PRO A 62 10.21 -13.32 9.59
N LEU A 63 9.75 -13.00 8.38
CA LEU A 63 8.51 -12.22 8.18
C LEU A 63 7.32 -12.81 8.95
N ALA A 64 7.17 -14.14 8.97
CA ALA A 64 6.10 -14.80 9.73
C ALA A 64 6.16 -14.52 11.24
N ALA A 65 7.36 -14.48 11.83
CA ALA A 65 7.53 -14.16 13.24
C ALA A 65 7.23 -12.67 13.51
N ARG A 66 7.66 -11.78 12.62
CA ARG A 66 7.36 -10.34 12.70
C ARG A 66 5.86 -10.05 12.58
N LEU A 67 5.19 -10.72 11.65
CA LEU A 67 3.73 -10.65 11.49
C LEU A 67 2.99 -11.16 12.73
N ASN A 68 3.44 -12.27 13.34
CA ASN A 68 2.84 -12.77 14.57
C ASN A 68 2.91 -11.74 15.71
N ILE A 69 4.08 -11.13 15.92
CA ILE A 69 4.26 -10.08 16.94
C ILE A 69 3.39 -8.88 16.61
N PHE A 70 3.39 -8.44 15.35
CA PHE A 70 2.56 -7.33 14.88
C PHE A 70 1.08 -7.56 15.19
N PHE A 71 0.53 -8.72 14.83
CA PHE A 71 -0.88 -9.01 15.08
C PHE A 71 -1.19 -9.10 16.58
N GLN A 72 -0.27 -9.62 17.41
CA GLN A 72 -0.44 -9.59 18.87
C GLN A 72 -0.51 -8.15 19.40
N LEU A 73 0.37 -7.26 18.92
CA LEU A 73 0.37 -5.84 19.30
C LEU A 73 -0.91 -5.13 18.85
N CYS A 74 -1.41 -5.41 17.65
CA CYS A 74 -2.69 -4.87 17.19
C CYS A 74 -3.87 -5.33 18.06
N GLN A 75 -3.88 -6.57 18.54
CA GLN A 75 -4.92 -7.05 19.46
C GLN A 75 -4.87 -6.33 20.82
N LEU A 76 -3.67 -6.06 21.35
CA LEU A 76 -3.52 -5.24 22.56
C LEU A 76 -4.06 -3.83 22.35
N GLN A 77 -3.69 -3.18 21.24
CA GLN A 77 -4.16 -1.83 20.90
C GLN A 77 -5.69 -1.77 20.76
N ARG A 78 -6.32 -2.77 20.12
CA ARG A 78 -7.79 -2.86 20.05
C ARG A 78 -8.41 -2.93 21.44
N THR A 79 -7.87 -3.78 22.31
CA THR A 79 -8.36 -3.98 23.66
C THR A 79 -8.25 -2.67 24.48
N GLU A 80 -7.19 -1.90 24.28
CA GLU A 80 -7.01 -0.58 24.90
C GLU A 80 -8.01 0.45 24.37
N CYS A 81 -8.18 0.52 23.05
CA CYS A 81 -9.16 1.40 22.41
C CYS A 81 -10.59 1.09 22.89
N GLU A 82 -10.96 -0.19 22.98
CA GLU A 82 -12.27 -0.64 23.49
C GLU A 82 -12.50 -0.22 24.95
N LYS A 83 -11.48 -0.32 25.82
CA LYS A 83 -11.56 0.15 27.22
C LYS A 83 -11.82 1.64 27.32
N GLU A 84 -11.35 2.42 26.36
CA GLU A 84 -11.48 3.87 26.31
C GLU A 84 -12.68 4.34 25.48
N ASN A 85 -13.55 3.43 25.01
CA ASN A 85 -14.63 3.72 24.05
C ASN A 85 -14.14 4.43 22.77
N ARG A 86 -12.92 4.12 22.33
CA ARG A 86 -12.33 4.62 21.08
C ARG A 86 -12.28 3.51 20.03
N SER A 87 -12.33 3.89 18.76
CA SER A 87 -12.04 2.97 17.64
C SER A 87 -10.57 3.06 17.24
N VAL A 88 -10.02 1.96 16.71
CA VAL A 88 -8.68 1.98 16.11
C VAL A 88 -8.67 2.95 14.93
N PRO A 89 -7.69 3.86 14.85
CA PRO A 89 -7.66 4.87 13.79
C PRO A 89 -7.44 4.23 12.40
N PRO A 90 -8.21 4.64 11.38
CA PRO A 90 -8.01 4.20 10.01
C PRO A 90 -6.78 4.85 9.35
N ILE A 91 -6.24 4.21 8.32
CA ILE A 91 -5.14 4.65 7.45
C ILE A 91 -5.66 5.48 6.25
N GLY A 92 -6.88 5.99 6.32
CA GLY A 92 -7.39 6.82 5.25
C GLY A 92 -8.42 7.82 5.75
N PRO A 93 -8.58 8.93 5.03
CA PRO A 93 -9.58 9.93 5.40
C PRO A 93 -10.98 9.33 5.27
N ALA A 94 -11.91 9.80 6.11
CA ALA A 94 -13.32 9.58 5.85
C ALA A 94 -13.66 10.17 4.48
N TYR A 95 -14.44 9.45 3.68
CA TYR A 95 -14.82 9.90 2.34
C TYR A 95 -16.31 10.20 2.29
N VAL A 96 -16.69 11.13 1.41
CA VAL A 96 -18.09 11.45 1.18
C VAL A 96 -18.59 10.57 0.04
N MET A 97 -19.56 9.72 0.35
CA MET A 97 -20.28 8.98 -0.68
C MET A 97 -21.47 9.84 -1.11
N GLU A 98 -21.46 10.28 -2.37
CA GLU A 98 -22.61 10.93 -2.99
C GLU A 98 -23.63 9.86 -3.38
N SER A 99 -24.74 9.80 -2.64
CA SER A 99 -25.86 8.91 -2.93
C SER A 99 -27.12 9.75 -3.14
N GLY A 100 -27.27 10.31 -4.35
CA GLY A 100 -28.39 11.21 -4.68
C GLY A 100 -28.29 12.56 -3.97
N PHE A 101 -29.42 13.10 -3.50
CA PHE A 101 -29.51 14.43 -2.86
C PHE A 101 -28.88 14.51 -1.45
N ASN A 102 -28.31 13.44 -0.91
CA ASN A 102 -27.70 13.42 0.42
C ASN A 102 -26.22 12.98 0.34
N ASN A 103 -25.34 13.85 0.83
CA ASN A 103 -23.94 13.53 1.04
C ASN A 103 -23.81 12.78 2.37
N ARG A 104 -23.44 11.49 2.32
CA ARG A 104 -23.15 10.72 3.53
C ARG A 104 -21.64 10.58 3.68
N THR A 105 -21.10 11.13 4.77
CA THR A 105 -19.72 10.84 5.17
C THR A 105 -19.65 9.39 5.64
N VAL A 106 -18.92 8.56 4.91
CA VAL A 106 -18.64 7.17 5.27
C VAL A 106 -17.28 7.15 5.98
N ALA A 107 -17.26 6.61 7.19
CA ALA A 107 -16.03 6.46 7.94
C ALA A 107 -15.14 5.42 7.23
N ASN A 108 -13.88 5.78 7.00
CA ASN A 108 -12.89 4.83 6.52
C ASN A 108 -12.64 3.78 7.62
N THR A 109 -12.66 2.51 7.24
CA THR A 109 -12.48 1.36 8.14
C THR A 109 -11.19 0.60 7.90
N VAL A 110 -10.38 1.03 6.93
CA VAL A 110 -9.08 0.41 6.63
C VAL A 110 -8.11 0.80 7.74
N THR A 111 -7.76 -0.14 8.61
CA THR A 111 -6.73 0.03 9.66
C THR A 111 -5.39 -0.56 9.22
N ALA A 112 -4.29 -0.19 9.89
CA ALA A 112 -2.95 -0.74 9.64
C ALA A 112 -2.92 -2.26 9.69
N GLU A 113 -3.65 -2.82 10.66
CA GLU A 113 -3.84 -4.25 10.77
C GLU A 113 -4.62 -4.84 9.58
N ALA A 114 -5.71 -4.20 9.16
CA ALA A 114 -6.50 -4.66 8.03
C ALA A 114 -5.65 -4.66 6.74
N LEU A 115 -4.85 -3.62 6.52
CA LEU A 115 -3.93 -3.54 5.37
C LEU A 115 -2.91 -4.69 5.40
N VAL A 116 -2.14 -4.82 6.48
CA VAL A 116 -1.10 -5.87 6.59
C VAL A 116 -1.69 -7.27 6.46
N ARG A 117 -2.87 -7.50 7.05
CA ARG A 117 -3.60 -8.76 6.90
C ARG A 117 -3.98 -9.04 5.46
N ARG A 118 -4.48 -8.06 4.71
CA ARG A 118 -4.87 -8.23 3.30
C ARG A 118 -3.68 -8.50 2.41
N VAL A 119 -2.64 -7.67 2.53
CA VAL A 119 -1.37 -7.83 1.82
C VAL A 119 -0.82 -9.24 2.01
N TYR A 120 -0.77 -9.72 3.26
CA TYR A 120 -0.27 -11.05 3.57
C TYR A 120 -1.17 -12.17 3.00
N LEU A 121 -2.48 -12.13 3.24
CA LEU A 121 -3.41 -13.17 2.79
C LEU A 121 -3.50 -13.27 1.27
N GLN A 122 -3.33 -12.14 0.57
CA GLN A 122 -3.36 -12.06 -0.89
C GLN A 122 -1.98 -12.20 -1.53
N ARG A 123 -0.95 -12.49 -0.73
CA ARG A 123 0.42 -12.77 -1.18
C ARG A 123 1.06 -11.60 -1.95
N MET A 124 0.71 -10.37 -1.60
CA MET A 124 1.34 -9.15 -2.12
C MET A 124 2.69 -8.90 -1.43
N ALA A 125 3.64 -9.82 -1.62
CA ALA A 125 4.92 -9.81 -0.92
C ALA A 125 5.75 -8.54 -1.15
N TRP A 126 5.58 -7.92 -2.33
CA TRP A 126 6.21 -6.66 -2.72
C TRP A 126 6.01 -5.54 -1.69
N PHE A 127 4.89 -5.53 -0.96
CA PHE A 127 4.63 -4.51 0.06
C PHE A 127 5.69 -4.50 1.16
N PHE A 128 6.23 -5.67 1.52
CA PHE A 128 7.28 -5.80 2.53
C PHE A 128 8.67 -5.44 1.99
N GLU A 129 8.80 -5.15 0.70
CA GLU A 129 10.03 -4.71 0.05
C GLU A 129 10.10 -3.18 -0.10
N LEU A 130 9.08 -2.46 0.38
CA LEU A 130 9.06 -0.99 0.38
C LEU A 130 9.96 -0.42 1.48
N ASP A 131 10.50 0.77 1.22
CA ASP A 131 11.18 1.57 2.23
C ASP A 131 10.21 2.47 3.03
N ALA A 132 10.74 3.15 4.04
CA ALA A 132 9.97 4.05 4.88
C ALA A 132 9.38 5.28 4.13
N MET A 133 10.04 5.75 3.07
CA MET A 133 9.58 6.89 2.27
C MET A 133 8.36 6.49 1.44
N HIS A 134 8.42 5.32 0.79
CA HIS A 134 7.37 4.78 -0.06
C HIS A 134 6.15 4.30 0.75
N LEU A 135 6.35 3.81 1.97
CA LEU A 135 5.23 3.57 2.88
C LEU A 135 4.50 4.88 3.24
N LYS A 136 5.25 5.94 3.54
CA LYS A 136 4.66 7.25 3.85
C LYS A 136 3.94 7.88 2.65
N SER A 137 4.42 7.63 1.44
CA SER A 137 3.76 8.13 0.23
C SER A 137 2.38 7.49 0.02
N ILE A 138 2.20 6.23 0.41
CA ILE A 138 0.88 5.59 0.46
C ILE A 138 0.00 6.25 1.53
N HIS A 139 0.49 6.37 2.77
CA HIS A 139 -0.14 7.14 3.84
C HIS A 139 0.84 7.41 5.00
N ASP A 140 0.78 8.59 5.61
CA ASP A 140 1.70 9.02 6.67
C ASP A 140 1.79 8.05 7.86
N THR A 141 0.68 7.43 8.25
CA THR A 141 0.63 6.48 9.37
C THR A 141 1.33 5.15 9.10
N LEU A 142 1.65 4.82 7.85
CA LEU A 142 2.43 3.63 7.51
C LEU A 142 3.92 3.80 7.81
N GLY A 143 4.37 5.04 8.04
CA GLY A 143 5.73 5.33 8.49
C GLY A 143 5.97 5.05 9.98
N GLN A 144 5.02 4.44 10.71
CA GLN A 144 5.17 4.10 12.12
C GLN A 144 6.13 2.91 12.33
N GLU A 145 6.88 2.93 13.42
CA GLU A 145 7.89 1.91 13.75
C GLU A 145 7.34 0.48 13.70
N LEU A 146 6.10 0.29 14.14
CA LEU A 146 5.42 -0.99 14.12
C LEU A 146 5.31 -1.57 12.70
N ILE A 147 5.00 -0.74 11.70
CA ILE A 147 4.92 -1.17 10.29
C ILE A 147 6.30 -1.28 9.66
N LEU A 148 7.21 -0.35 9.98
CA LEU A 148 8.60 -0.42 9.51
C LEU A 148 9.29 -1.71 9.96
N SER A 149 8.96 -2.22 11.14
CA SER A 149 9.48 -3.49 11.64
C SER A 149 9.13 -4.69 10.74
N LEU A 150 8.06 -4.59 9.93
CA LEU A 150 7.63 -5.62 8.98
C LEU A 150 8.37 -5.58 7.64
N MET A 151 9.08 -4.49 7.33
CA MET A 151 9.76 -4.31 6.06
C MET A 151 11.07 -5.10 6.00
N ASN A 152 11.49 -5.48 4.81
CA ASN A 152 12.77 -6.15 4.59
C ASN A 152 13.92 -5.17 4.89
N PRO A 153 15.08 -5.66 5.38
CA PRO A 153 16.24 -4.80 5.65
C PRO A 153 16.73 -4.08 4.40
N GLN A 154 16.62 -4.76 3.25
CA GLN A 154 16.99 -4.25 1.95
C GLN A 154 15.71 -4.06 1.14
N PRO A 155 15.25 -2.80 0.96
CA PRO A 155 14.11 -2.52 0.10
C PRO A 155 14.47 -2.80 -1.37
N SER A 156 13.46 -3.16 -2.16
CA SER A 156 13.62 -3.39 -3.59
C SER A 156 13.41 -2.08 -4.35
N GLN A 157 14.49 -1.57 -4.96
CA GLN A 157 14.42 -0.33 -5.74
C GLN A 157 13.44 -0.44 -6.91
N GLU A 158 13.32 -1.62 -7.53
CA GLU A 158 12.38 -1.86 -8.61
C GLU A 158 10.93 -1.72 -8.14
N VAL A 159 10.60 -2.29 -6.99
CA VAL A 159 9.26 -2.18 -6.38
C VAL A 159 8.95 -0.73 -6.01
N CYS A 160 9.92 -0.03 -5.40
CA CYS A 160 9.82 1.39 -5.07
C CYS A 160 9.54 2.25 -6.32
N ASN A 161 10.36 2.12 -7.37
CA ASN A 161 10.19 2.86 -8.63
C ASN A 161 8.84 2.56 -9.31
N THR A 162 8.40 1.30 -9.25
CA THR A 162 7.09 0.90 -9.79
C THR A 162 5.96 1.58 -9.03
N LEU A 163 6.03 1.61 -7.70
CA LEU A 163 5.04 2.29 -6.87
C LEU A 163 5.00 3.79 -7.16
N GLU A 164 6.16 4.46 -7.26
CA GLU A 164 6.23 5.87 -7.63
C GLU A 164 5.54 6.14 -8.96
N SER A 165 5.80 5.30 -9.96
CA SER A 165 5.19 5.41 -11.29
C SER A 165 3.68 5.23 -11.25
N VAL A 166 3.19 4.19 -10.56
CA VAL A 166 1.76 3.91 -10.35
C VAL A 166 1.08 5.09 -9.63
N MET A 167 1.70 5.62 -8.58
CA MET A 167 1.19 6.75 -7.83
C MET A 167 1.14 8.03 -8.66
N ALA A 168 2.19 8.32 -9.43
CA ALA A 168 2.25 9.48 -10.30
C ALA A 168 1.13 9.44 -11.35
N LEU A 169 0.91 8.27 -11.96
CA LEU A 169 -0.15 8.07 -12.94
C LEU A 169 -1.55 8.19 -12.30
N ARG A 170 -1.76 7.57 -11.14
CA ARG A 170 -3.02 7.66 -10.38
C ARG A 170 -3.33 9.09 -9.97
N ASN A 171 -2.34 9.85 -9.53
CA ASN A 171 -2.49 11.25 -9.14
C ASN A 171 -2.82 12.14 -10.33
N MET A 172 -2.21 11.89 -11.50
CA MET A 172 -2.56 12.58 -12.75
C MET A 172 -4.04 12.37 -13.09
N PHE A 173 -4.49 11.11 -13.19
CA PHE A 173 -5.89 10.81 -13.54
C PHE A 173 -6.90 11.32 -12.51
N THR A 174 -6.55 11.27 -11.22
CA THR A 174 -7.38 11.82 -10.16
C THR A 174 -7.54 13.33 -10.32
N ASN A 175 -6.45 14.05 -10.62
CA ASN A 175 -6.51 15.50 -10.85
C ASN A 175 -7.28 15.86 -12.13
N ILE A 176 -7.12 15.09 -13.22
CA ILE A 176 -7.95 15.26 -14.44
C ILE A 176 -9.44 15.12 -14.08
N GLY A 177 -9.80 14.05 -13.37
CA GLY A 177 -11.18 13.82 -12.92
C GLY A 177 -11.73 14.94 -12.03
N MET A 178 -10.93 15.43 -11.07
CA MET A 178 -11.31 16.55 -10.20
C MET A 178 -11.53 17.85 -10.99
N VAL A 179 -10.67 18.16 -11.96
CA VAL A 179 -10.80 19.35 -12.81
C VAL A 179 -12.07 19.29 -13.66
N ILE A 180 -12.34 18.13 -14.27
CA ILE A 180 -13.55 17.90 -15.07
C ILE A 180 -14.80 18.04 -14.18
N ALA A 181 -14.84 17.34 -13.05
CA ALA A 181 -15.99 17.38 -12.13
C ALA A 181 -16.26 18.80 -11.58
N ALA A 182 -15.20 19.55 -11.24
CA ALA A 182 -15.34 20.93 -10.79
C ALA A 182 -15.88 21.85 -11.89
N ALA A 183 -15.44 21.66 -13.14
CA ALA A 183 -15.92 22.40 -14.29
C ALA A 183 -17.38 22.06 -14.62
N GLU A 184 -17.75 20.78 -14.63
CA GLU A 184 -19.13 20.32 -14.82
C GLU A 184 -20.07 20.88 -13.75
N LYS A 185 -19.66 20.83 -12.48
CA LYS A 185 -20.41 21.45 -11.38
C LYS A 185 -20.62 22.94 -11.62
N LYS A 186 -19.60 23.67 -12.05
CA LYS A 186 -19.71 25.10 -12.35
C LYS A 186 -20.69 25.37 -13.49
N VAL A 187 -20.72 24.53 -14.52
CA VAL A 187 -21.68 24.61 -15.62
C VAL A 187 -23.11 24.34 -15.12
N ASN A 188 -23.29 23.35 -14.26
CA ASN A 188 -24.61 22.99 -13.73
C ASN A 188 -25.16 24.05 -12.77
N ASP A 189 -24.32 24.60 -11.88
CA ASP A 189 -24.73 25.55 -10.86
C ASP A 189 -24.95 26.96 -11.43
N TRP A 190 -24.13 27.38 -12.42
CA TRP A 190 -24.07 28.77 -12.89
C TRP A 190 -24.37 28.95 -14.37
N ASN A 191 -24.65 27.88 -15.11
CA ASN A 191 -24.83 27.89 -16.57
C ASN A 191 -23.67 28.60 -17.32
N ASP A 192 -22.43 28.44 -16.83
CA ASP A 192 -21.26 29.14 -17.37
C ASP A 192 -20.89 28.62 -18.77
N GLN A 193 -21.28 29.37 -19.80
CA GLN A 193 -21.06 29.02 -21.19
C GLN A 193 -19.57 28.87 -21.54
N ARG A 194 -18.67 29.69 -20.94
CA ARG A 194 -17.24 29.60 -21.25
C ARG A 194 -16.65 28.27 -20.78
N THR A 195 -17.06 27.82 -19.60
CA THR A 195 -16.64 26.53 -19.04
C THR A 195 -17.21 25.37 -19.86
N ARG A 196 -18.48 25.48 -20.31
CA ARG A 196 -19.10 24.50 -21.21
C ARG A 196 -18.33 24.39 -22.53
N ASP A 197 -18.00 25.51 -23.16
CA ASP A 197 -17.25 25.51 -24.42
C ASP A 197 -15.84 24.92 -24.24
N ALA A 198 -15.20 25.16 -23.08
CA ALA A 198 -13.90 24.58 -22.76
C ALA A 198 -13.96 23.06 -22.60
N LEU A 199 -14.97 22.53 -21.89
CA LEU A 199 -15.19 21.09 -21.76
C LEU A 199 -15.41 20.42 -23.12
N VAL A 200 -16.21 21.03 -23.99
CA VAL A 200 -16.44 20.52 -25.36
C VAL A 200 -15.13 20.50 -26.16
N ARG A 201 -14.31 21.55 -26.08
CA ARG A 201 -13.00 21.57 -26.73
C ARG A 201 -12.07 20.49 -26.18
N ILE A 202 -11.99 20.33 -24.86
CA ILE A 202 -11.17 19.31 -24.21
C ILE A 202 -11.57 17.92 -24.71
N GLN A 203 -12.86 17.62 -24.73
CA GLN A 203 -13.36 16.35 -25.24
C GLN A 203 -13.05 16.15 -26.72
N GLY A 204 -13.18 17.21 -27.53
CA GLY A 204 -12.81 17.19 -28.95
C GLY A 204 -11.34 16.80 -29.15
N TYR A 205 -10.42 17.54 -28.53
CA TYR A 205 -8.98 17.25 -28.64
C TYR A 205 -8.59 15.89 -28.05
N ALA A 206 -9.22 15.48 -26.95
CA ALA A 206 -8.98 14.17 -26.36
C ALA A 206 -9.42 13.05 -27.30
N ASN A 207 -10.56 13.20 -27.97
CA ASN A 207 -11.03 12.23 -28.97
C ASN A 207 -10.14 12.21 -30.21
N ASP A 208 -9.77 13.39 -30.74
CA ASP A 208 -8.92 13.52 -31.93
C ASP A 208 -7.53 12.90 -31.73
N ASN A 209 -7.00 12.99 -30.50
CA ASN A 209 -5.70 12.44 -30.12
C ASN A 209 -5.81 11.05 -29.44
N GLU A 210 -7.00 10.46 -29.39
CA GLU A 210 -7.28 9.18 -28.72
C GLU A 210 -6.72 9.10 -27.27
N LEU A 211 -6.87 10.19 -26.53
CA LEU A 211 -6.38 10.33 -25.16
C LEU A 211 -7.47 9.92 -24.16
N PRO A 212 -7.25 8.87 -23.37
CA PRO A 212 -8.18 8.51 -22.31
C PRO A 212 -8.11 9.56 -21.19
N LEU A 213 -9.22 10.26 -20.91
CA LEU A 213 -9.29 11.20 -19.76
C LEU A 213 -9.55 10.48 -18.42
N THR A 214 -9.88 9.21 -18.49
CA THR A 214 -10.01 8.31 -17.34
C THR A 214 -9.08 7.12 -17.54
N PHE A 215 -8.47 6.64 -16.45
CA PHE A 215 -7.60 5.47 -16.52
C PHE A 215 -8.39 4.23 -16.97
N GLN A 216 -7.96 3.59 -18.06
CA GLN A 216 -8.64 2.42 -18.63
C GLN A 216 -8.09 1.09 -18.10
N GLY A 217 -6.97 1.11 -17.39
CA GLY A 217 -6.26 -0.10 -16.94
C GLY A 217 -4.87 -0.23 -17.58
N TYR A 218 -4.15 -1.25 -17.11
CA TYR A 218 -2.90 -1.74 -17.67
C TYR A 218 -3.14 -2.93 -18.61
N PRO A 219 -2.20 -3.25 -19.51
CA PRO A 219 -2.24 -4.47 -20.30
C PRO A 219 -2.43 -5.71 -19.44
N ALA A 220 -3.25 -6.66 -19.90
CA ALA A 220 -3.48 -7.94 -19.24
C ALA A 220 -2.28 -8.92 -19.41
N THR A 221 -1.05 -8.46 -19.20
CA THR A 221 0.18 -9.26 -19.27
C THR A 221 0.81 -9.45 -17.90
N GLU A 222 1.72 -10.42 -17.76
CA GLU A 222 2.43 -10.66 -16.49
C GLU A 222 3.35 -9.48 -16.11
N ASP A 223 3.87 -8.74 -17.09
CA ASP A 223 4.78 -7.59 -16.85
C ASP A 223 4.10 -6.46 -16.06
N PHE A 224 2.78 -6.31 -16.21
CA PHE A 224 2.00 -5.29 -15.49
C PHE A 224 1.30 -5.81 -14.24
N LYS A 225 1.53 -7.06 -13.84
CA LYS A 225 0.91 -7.64 -12.64
C LYS A 225 1.19 -6.80 -11.39
N LEU A 226 2.44 -6.40 -11.18
CA LEU A 226 2.84 -5.59 -10.02
C LEU A 226 2.14 -4.21 -10.04
N HIS A 227 2.07 -3.58 -11.20
CA HIS A 227 1.39 -2.29 -11.40
C HIS A 227 -0.10 -2.37 -11.04
N ILE A 228 -0.76 -3.44 -11.50
CA ILE A 228 -2.17 -3.72 -11.21
C ILE A 228 -2.37 -3.94 -9.70
N GLU A 229 -1.56 -4.78 -9.06
CA GLU A 229 -1.64 -5.04 -7.61
C GLU A 229 -1.46 -3.76 -6.78
N MET A 230 -0.46 -2.94 -7.11
CA MET A 230 -0.22 -1.65 -6.45
C MET A 230 -1.39 -0.69 -6.63
N TRP A 231 -1.91 -0.56 -7.85
CA TRP A 231 -3.06 0.31 -8.13
C TRP A 231 -4.31 -0.17 -7.38
N SER A 232 -4.58 -1.47 -7.36
CA SER A 232 -5.67 -2.07 -6.60
C SER A 232 -5.57 -1.76 -5.11
N LEU A 233 -4.38 -1.89 -4.53
CA LEU A 233 -4.15 -1.60 -3.11
C LEU A 233 -4.43 -0.13 -2.80
N LEU A 234 -3.93 0.79 -3.63
CA LEU A 234 -4.19 2.23 -3.47
C LEU A 234 -5.68 2.58 -3.62
N ASN A 235 -6.38 1.94 -4.56
CA ASN A 235 -7.82 2.09 -4.72
C ASN A 235 -8.59 1.54 -3.52
N TRP A 236 -8.20 0.37 -3.00
CA TRP A 236 -8.84 -0.23 -1.83
C TRP A 236 -8.69 0.65 -0.58
N ILE A 237 -7.50 1.22 -0.34
CA ILE A 237 -7.28 2.22 0.72
C ILE A 237 -8.18 3.45 0.52
N GLY A 238 -8.25 3.96 -0.72
CA GLY A 238 -9.08 5.11 -1.07
C GLY A 238 -10.59 4.86 -0.92
N ASN A 239 -11.06 3.66 -1.24
CA ASN A 239 -12.46 3.26 -1.10
C ASN A 239 -12.88 3.08 0.37
N GLY A 240 -11.92 2.89 1.28
CA GLY A 240 -12.14 2.96 2.73
C GLY A 240 -12.93 1.81 3.36
N ASP A 241 -13.16 0.70 2.65
CA ASP A 241 -13.82 -0.50 3.20
C ASP A 241 -12.81 -1.63 3.49
N GLY A 242 -12.35 -1.70 4.74
CA GLY A 242 -11.41 -2.71 5.22
C GLY A 242 -11.95 -4.15 5.20
N SER A 243 -13.28 -4.32 5.13
CA SER A 243 -13.94 -5.63 5.11
C SER A 243 -13.89 -6.28 3.71
N GLN A 244 -13.69 -5.48 2.67
CA GLN A 244 -13.61 -5.96 1.29
C GLN A 244 -12.22 -6.50 0.94
N HIS A 245 -12.20 -7.33 -0.12
CA HIS A 245 -10.98 -7.82 -0.75
C HIS A 245 -10.41 -6.72 -1.66
N ILE A 246 -9.08 -6.56 -1.68
CA ILE A 246 -8.41 -5.73 -2.71
C ILE A 246 -8.69 -6.33 -4.08
N SER A 247 -9.41 -5.62 -4.94
CA SER A 247 -9.85 -6.13 -6.24
C SER A 247 -9.05 -5.50 -7.38
N ASP A 248 -8.64 -6.31 -8.35
CA ASP A 248 -8.05 -5.86 -9.62
C ASP A 248 -9.10 -5.70 -10.74
N TYR A 249 -10.37 -5.86 -10.40
CA TYR A 249 -11.47 -5.74 -11.34
C TYR A 249 -11.46 -4.37 -12.03
N ARG A 250 -11.45 -4.38 -13.37
CA ARG A 250 -11.37 -3.21 -14.28
C ARG A 250 -10.00 -2.51 -14.37
N LEU A 251 -8.93 -3.09 -13.83
CA LEU A 251 -7.57 -2.57 -14.04
C LEU A 251 -6.81 -3.30 -15.15
N ARG A 252 -7.41 -4.34 -15.74
CA ARG A 252 -6.89 -5.06 -16.89
C ARG A 252 -7.58 -4.54 -18.15
N HIS A 253 -6.78 -4.18 -19.14
CA HIS A 253 -7.21 -3.65 -20.42
C HIS A 253 -6.57 -4.48 -21.55
N ASP A 254 -7.31 -4.64 -22.65
CA ASP A 254 -6.87 -5.46 -23.78
C ASP A 254 -5.86 -4.72 -24.66
N GLU A 255 -5.98 -3.40 -24.75
CA GLU A 255 -5.03 -2.53 -25.47
C GLU A 255 -3.94 -2.00 -24.55
N ASP A 256 -2.72 -1.90 -25.08
CA ASP A 256 -1.60 -1.27 -24.39
C ASP A 256 -1.60 0.24 -24.59
N LEU A 257 -1.95 0.94 -23.52
CA LEU A 257 -1.99 2.40 -23.47
C LEU A 257 -0.79 2.99 -22.69
N THR A 258 0.19 2.17 -22.32
CA THR A 258 1.25 2.59 -21.37
C THR A 258 2.17 3.66 -21.95
N ASP A 259 2.50 3.59 -23.23
CA ASP A 259 3.24 4.66 -23.92
C ASP A 259 2.44 5.98 -23.95
N LYS A 260 1.12 5.90 -24.24
CA LYS A 260 0.24 7.08 -24.20
C LYS A 260 0.19 7.67 -22.79
N TYR A 261 0.07 6.82 -21.76
CA TYR A 261 0.11 7.24 -20.36
C TYR A 261 1.44 7.90 -19.97
N ALA A 262 2.57 7.38 -20.46
CA ALA A 262 3.89 7.97 -20.21
C ALA A 262 4.00 9.38 -20.79
N VAL A 263 3.60 9.57 -22.04
CA VAL A 263 3.58 10.91 -22.67
C VAL A 263 2.60 11.84 -21.97
N MET A 264 1.41 11.36 -21.59
CA MET A 264 0.46 12.13 -20.81
C MET A 264 1.07 12.60 -19.48
N LEU A 265 1.76 11.70 -18.78
CA LEU A 265 2.39 12.00 -17.50
C LEU A 265 3.51 13.03 -17.65
N GLU A 266 4.33 12.94 -18.70
CA GLU A 266 5.37 13.92 -19.01
C GLU A 266 4.77 15.32 -19.24
N VAL A 267 3.77 15.42 -20.12
CA VAL A 267 3.07 16.70 -20.39
C VAL A 267 2.46 17.27 -19.12
N TYR A 268 1.79 16.42 -18.33
CA TYR A 268 1.17 16.82 -17.07
C TYR A 268 2.19 17.35 -16.06
N GLN A 269 3.33 16.68 -15.90
CA GLN A 269 4.40 17.12 -15.00
C GLN A 269 5.01 18.46 -15.46
N ASN A 270 5.22 18.62 -16.77
CA ASN A 270 5.69 19.88 -17.36
C ASN A 270 4.72 21.03 -17.06
N ILE A 271 3.41 20.82 -17.21
CA ILE A 271 2.39 21.84 -16.88
C ILE A 271 2.43 22.16 -15.38
N ARG A 272 2.43 21.14 -14.52
CA ARG A 272 2.47 21.32 -13.05
C ARG A 272 3.72 22.01 -12.52
N SER A 273 4.84 21.90 -13.24
CA SER A 273 6.07 22.62 -12.88
C SER A 273 5.95 24.13 -13.08
N SER A 274 5.05 24.57 -13.98
CA SER A 274 4.92 25.98 -14.37
C SER A 274 3.68 26.65 -13.80
N LEU A 275 2.57 25.91 -13.65
CA LEU A 275 1.25 26.44 -13.31
C LEU A 275 0.44 25.43 -12.47
N GLN A 276 -0.62 25.92 -11.82
CA GLN A 276 -1.63 25.05 -11.21
C GLN A 276 -2.36 24.25 -12.30
N PHE A 277 -2.58 22.95 -12.06
CA PHE A 277 -3.35 22.12 -12.98
C PHE A 277 -4.86 22.38 -12.81
N ASP A 278 -5.37 23.35 -13.56
CA ASP A 278 -6.79 23.72 -13.65
C ASP A 278 -7.37 23.36 -15.03
N LEU A 279 -8.58 23.86 -15.36
CA LEU A 279 -9.23 23.58 -16.64
C LEU A 279 -8.41 24.04 -17.85
N ASN A 280 -7.66 25.15 -17.72
CA ASN A 280 -6.77 25.62 -18.78
C ASN A 280 -5.52 24.73 -18.87
N GLY A 281 -4.98 24.29 -17.74
CA GLY A 281 -3.92 23.28 -17.69
C GLY A 281 -4.33 21.98 -18.39
N LEU A 282 -5.56 21.50 -18.15
CA LEU A 282 -6.11 20.33 -18.83
C LEU A 282 -6.30 20.58 -20.34
N GLU A 283 -6.82 21.75 -20.74
CA GLU A 283 -6.95 22.12 -22.15
C GLU A 283 -5.58 22.21 -22.87
N GLN A 284 -4.55 22.71 -22.19
CA GLN A 284 -3.17 22.73 -22.71
C GLN A 284 -2.58 21.33 -22.82
N MET A 285 -2.84 20.47 -21.84
CA MET A 285 -2.41 19.08 -21.85
C MET A 285 -2.93 18.41 -23.12
N VAL A 286 -4.24 18.33 -23.31
CA VAL A 286 -4.85 17.61 -24.46
C VAL A 286 -4.49 18.21 -25.83
N LYS A 287 -4.05 19.47 -25.89
CA LYS A 287 -3.56 20.13 -27.11
C LYS A 287 -2.07 19.92 -27.38
N SER A 288 -1.34 19.29 -26.46
CA SER A 288 0.11 19.16 -26.54
C SER A 288 0.54 18.53 -27.87
N ARG A 289 1.58 19.13 -28.48
CA ARG A 289 2.12 18.63 -29.74
C ARG A 289 2.79 17.25 -29.62
N GLN A 290 3.12 16.85 -28.40
CA GLN A 290 3.77 15.57 -28.14
C GLN A 290 2.85 14.37 -28.47
N PHE A 291 1.53 14.57 -28.48
CA PHE A 291 0.57 13.51 -28.82
C PHE A 291 0.44 13.23 -30.33
N TYR A 292 0.98 14.09 -31.19
CA TYR A 292 0.97 13.87 -32.66
C TYR A 292 2.21 13.11 -33.15
N ILE A 293 3.10 12.69 -32.24
CA ILE A 293 4.37 12.01 -32.54
C ILE A 293 4.28 10.50 -32.22
N LEU A 294 3.20 10.07 -31.54
CA LEU A 294 2.85 8.67 -31.27
C LEU A 294 2.10 8.07 -32.46
#